data_AF-A0A7R9YUW0-F1
#
_entry.id   AF-A0A7R9YUW0-F1
#
_cell.length_a   1.000
_cell.length_b   1.000
_cell.length_c   1.000
_cell.angle_alpha   90.00
_cell.angle_beta   90.00
_cell.angle_gamma   90.00
#
_symmetry.space_group_name_H-M   'P 1'
#
loop_
_entity.id
_entity.type
_entity.pdbx_description
1 polymer ?
#
loop_
_entity_poly.entity_id
_entity_poly.type
_entity_poly.pdbx_seq_one_letter_code
_entity_poly.pdbx_strand_id
1 'polypeptide(L)'
;PLLPTCPVRYFPYEYIYPEQYRYMLELKRALDARGHCLLEMPTGTGKTITLLSLITSYQLAHPEVGKLVYCTRTVPEMEKVLAELRELMAYRKRYMDTDVPILALGLSSRKNLCVHPSVADEGSRESVDAKCRQLTASWVRERAVSDGNIELCDFFEGHERAGSEALLPPGVYTLADLRTFGSKQGWCPYFLARH
;
A
#
# COMPACT_ATOMS: atom_id res chain seq x y z
N PRO A 1 -23.84 19.67 -6.21
CA PRO A 1 -24.74 18.60 -5.73
C PRO A 1 -24.73 17.43 -6.72
N LEU A 2 -24.04 16.34 -6.36
CA LEU A 2 -23.87 15.18 -7.24
C LEU A 2 -25.18 14.42 -7.41
N LEU A 3 -25.45 14.03 -8.66
CA LEU A 3 -26.69 13.38 -9.08
C LEU A 3 -26.87 12.01 -8.40
N PRO A 4 -28.11 11.61 -8.05
CA PRO A 4 -28.43 10.35 -7.37
C PRO A 4 -28.08 9.06 -8.14
N THR A 5 -27.60 9.18 -9.39
CA THR A 5 -27.19 8.07 -10.26
C THR A 5 -25.69 7.98 -10.49
N CYS A 6 -24.89 8.90 -9.95
CA CYS A 6 -23.44 8.89 -10.15
C CYS A 6 -22.80 7.78 -9.30
N PRO A 7 -22.09 6.81 -9.90
CA PRO A 7 -21.45 5.71 -9.17
C PRO A 7 -20.30 6.19 -8.28
N VAL A 8 -19.82 7.43 -8.48
CA VAL A 8 -18.72 8.03 -7.73
C VAL A 8 -19.24 9.28 -7.02
N ARG A 9 -19.12 9.28 -5.69
CA ARG A 9 -19.51 10.44 -4.87
C ARG A 9 -18.40 11.50 -4.82
N TYR A 10 -17.16 11.18 -5.22
CA TYR A 10 -16.02 12.11 -5.16
C TYR A 10 -14.99 11.78 -6.25
N PHE A 11 -14.71 12.76 -7.11
CA PHE A 11 -13.71 12.64 -8.18
C PHE A 11 -12.78 13.87 -8.11
N PRO A 12 -11.45 13.70 -8.08
CA PRO A 12 -10.51 14.78 -7.77
C PRO A 12 -10.24 15.73 -8.95
N TYR A 13 -11.11 15.72 -9.95
CA TYR A 13 -11.07 16.62 -11.10
C TYR A 13 -12.45 17.23 -11.34
N GLU A 14 -12.48 18.40 -11.97
CA GLU A 14 -13.71 19.14 -12.24
C GLU A 14 -14.64 18.42 -13.24
N TYR A 15 -14.06 17.65 -14.16
CA TYR A 15 -14.80 16.97 -15.22
C TYR A 15 -14.49 15.47 -15.26
N ILE A 16 -15.53 14.67 -15.47
CA ILE A 16 -15.47 13.23 -15.72
C ILE A 16 -15.75 13.01 -17.20
N TYR A 17 -14.82 12.37 -17.92
CA TYR A 17 -15.03 12.05 -19.33
C TYR A 17 -16.14 11.00 -19.51
N PRO A 18 -16.90 11.04 -20.62
CA PRO A 18 -17.93 10.05 -20.91
C PRO A 18 -17.41 8.59 -20.87
N GLU A 19 -16.19 8.36 -21.32
CA GLU A 19 -15.53 7.05 -21.30
C GLU A 19 -15.21 6.59 -19.88
N GLN A 20 -14.74 7.51 -19.02
CA GLN A 20 -14.51 7.23 -17.60
C GLN A 20 -15.82 6.89 -16.89
N TYR A 21 -16.89 7.63 -17.18
CA TYR A 21 -18.22 7.35 -16.61
C TYR A 21 -18.74 5.97 -17.02
N ARG A 22 -18.61 5.60 -18.31
CA ARG A 22 -18.97 4.25 -18.80
C ARG A 22 -18.14 3.17 -18.11
N TYR A 23 -16.83 3.38 -17.96
CA TYR A 23 -15.96 2.47 -17.24
C TYR A 23 -16.42 2.27 -15.79
N MET A 24 -16.76 3.36 -15.10
CA MET A 24 -17.26 3.29 -13.72
C MET A 24 -18.57 2.50 -13.61
N LEU A 25 -19.49 2.66 -14.57
CA LEU A 25 -20.75 1.92 -14.59
C LEU A 25 -20.53 0.41 -14.74
N GLU A 26 -19.69 -0.01 -15.69
CA GLU A 26 -19.41 -1.43 -15.90
C GLU A 26 -18.63 -2.04 -14.72
N LEU A 27 -17.68 -1.30 -14.15
CA LEU A 27 -16.96 -1.74 -12.95
C LEU A 27 -17.91 -1.88 -11.76
N LYS A 28 -18.82 -0.92 -11.55
CA LYS A 28 -19.83 -1.00 -10.47
C LYS A 28 -20.72 -2.23 -10.66
N ARG A 29 -21.21 -2.49 -11.88
CA ARG A 29 -22.05 -3.69 -12.15
C ARG A 29 -21.33 -4.98 -11.77
N ALA A 30 -20.02 -5.08 -12.06
CA ALA A 30 -19.22 -6.24 -11.68
C ALA A 30 -19.07 -6.39 -10.16
N LEU A 31 -18.86 -5.26 -9.45
CA LEU A 31 -18.80 -5.23 -7.99
C LEU A 31 -20.14 -5.62 -7.35
N ASP A 32 -21.25 -5.07 -7.84
CA ASP A 32 -22.61 -5.38 -7.37
C ASP A 32 -22.91 -6.88 -7.55
N ALA A 33 -22.52 -7.46 -8.69
CA ALA A 33 -22.71 -8.87 -9.00
C ALA A 33 -21.74 -9.81 -8.26
N ARG A 34 -20.76 -9.26 -7.52
CA ARG A 34 -19.67 -10.01 -6.86
C ARG A 34 -18.93 -10.95 -7.82
N GLY A 35 -18.74 -10.49 -9.06
CA GLY A 35 -18.14 -11.27 -10.14
C GLY A 35 -16.80 -10.73 -10.63
N HIS A 36 -16.27 -11.35 -11.67
CA HIS A 36 -15.08 -10.88 -12.38
C HIS A 36 -15.47 -10.10 -13.62
N CYS A 37 -14.67 -9.09 -13.98
CA CYS A 37 -14.83 -8.34 -15.21
C CYS A 37 -13.49 -8.11 -15.91
N LEU A 38 -13.52 -8.10 -17.24
CA LEU A 38 -12.41 -7.65 -18.06
C LEU A 38 -12.77 -6.29 -18.65
N LEU A 39 -12.03 -5.25 -18.26
CA LEU A 39 -12.30 -3.89 -18.68
C LEU A 39 -11.09 -3.32 -19.42
N GLU A 40 -11.31 -2.91 -20.66
CA GLU A 40 -10.32 -2.19 -21.46
C GLU A 40 -10.55 -0.69 -21.33
N MET A 41 -9.47 0.06 -21.08
CA MET A 41 -9.50 1.52 -21.15
C MET A 41 -8.18 2.02 -21.75
N PRO A 42 -8.21 2.91 -22.76
CA PRO A 42 -7.01 3.36 -23.45
C PRO A 42 -6.09 4.16 -22.52
N THR A 43 -4.79 4.16 -22.84
CA THR A 43 -3.79 4.91 -22.06
C THR A 43 -4.07 6.41 -22.07
N GLY A 44 -3.70 7.11 -20.99
CA GLY A 44 -3.87 8.56 -20.87
C GLY A 44 -5.27 9.04 -20.44
N THR A 45 -6.24 8.14 -20.26
CA THR A 45 -7.63 8.49 -19.89
C THR A 45 -7.90 8.51 -18.38
N GLY A 46 -6.86 8.46 -17.54
CA GLY A 46 -7.04 8.50 -16.07
C GLY A 46 -7.65 7.22 -15.50
N LYS A 47 -7.20 6.04 -15.94
CA LYS A 47 -7.66 4.73 -15.44
C LYS A 47 -7.50 4.54 -13.95
N THR A 48 -6.31 4.86 -13.46
CA THR A 48 -5.95 4.67 -12.06
C THR A 48 -6.88 5.48 -11.15
N ILE A 49 -6.93 6.81 -11.32
CA ILE A 49 -7.80 7.67 -10.52
C ILE A 49 -9.29 7.35 -10.65
N THR A 50 -9.75 6.96 -11.85
CA THR A 50 -11.15 6.54 -12.08
C THR A 50 -11.50 5.31 -11.26
N LEU A 51 -10.64 4.29 -11.30
CA LEU A 51 -10.82 3.06 -10.52
C LEU A 51 -10.74 3.35 -9.02
N LEU A 52 -9.73 4.09 -8.56
CA LEU A 52 -9.56 4.41 -7.14
C LEU A 52 -10.74 5.22 -6.59
N SER A 53 -11.22 6.22 -7.34
CA SER A 53 -12.36 7.06 -6.93
C SER A 53 -13.63 6.23 -6.78
N LEU A 54 -13.89 5.30 -7.71
CA LEU A 54 -15.03 4.40 -7.63
C LEU A 54 -14.91 3.42 -6.48
N ILE A 55 -13.81 2.65 -6.39
CA ILE A 55 -13.69 1.60 -5.36
C ILE A 55 -13.74 2.20 -3.96
N THR A 56 -13.05 3.33 -3.73
CA THR A 56 -13.05 3.96 -2.42
C THR A 56 -14.41 4.58 -2.08
N SER A 57 -15.18 5.06 -3.07
CA SER A 57 -16.58 5.48 -2.86
C SER A 57 -17.50 4.28 -2.59
N TYR A 58 -17.27 3.17 -3.28
CA TYR A 58 -18.03 1.94 -3.13
C TYR A 58 -17.83 1.33 -1.76
N GLN A 59 -16.60 1.26 -1.25
CA GLN A 59 -16.28 0.80 0.11
C GLN A 59 -16.92 1.67 1.20
N LEU A 60 -17.09 2.98 0.96
CA LEU A 60 -17.81 3.86 1.91
C LEU A 60 -19.32 3.54 1.96
N ALA A 61 -19.91 3.22 0.81
CA ALA A 61 -21.34 2.86 0.73
C ALA A 61 -21.60 1.40 1.16
N HIS A 62 -20.60 0.54 1.04
CA HIS A 62 -20.65 -0.90 1.28
C HIS A 62 -19.50 -1.34 2.20
N PRO A 63 -19.60 -1.11 3.52
CA PRO A 63 -18.55 -1.47 4.48
C PRO A 63 -18.24 -2.97 4.54
N GLU A 64 -19.13 -3.82 4.02
CA GLU A 64 -18.92 -5.26 3.87
C GLU A 64 -17.88 -5.61 2.80
N VAL A 65 -17.54 -4.66 1.93
CA VAL A 65 -16.52 -4.84 0.90
C VAL A 65 -15.14 -4.82 1.56
N GLY A 66 -14.38 -5.89 1.33
CA GLY A 66 -13.05 -6.06 1.89
C GLY A 66 -12.00 -5.10 1.31
N LYS A 67 -10.73 -5.48 1.52
CA LYS A 67 -9.56 -4.69 1.11
C LYS A 67 -9.42 -4.66 -0.42
N LEU A 68 -8.95 -3.53 -0.96
CA LEU A 68 -8.52 -3.42 -2.36
C LEU A 68 -7.08 -3.91 -2.49
N VAL A 69 -6.85 -4.92 -3.33
CA VAL A 69 -5.50 -5.34 -3.75
C VAL A 69 -5.27 -4.83 -5.17
N TYR A 70 -4.37 -3.87 -5.31
CA TYR A 70 -4.03 -3.27 -6.60
C TYR A 70 -2.68 -3.79 -7.09
N CYS A 71 -2.68 -4.58 -8.16
CA CYS A 71 -1.46 -5.18 -8.72
C CYS A 71 -0.96 -4.37 -9.92
N THR A 72 0.29 -3.90 -9.85
CA THR A 72 1.01 -3.28 -10.99
C THR A 72 2.12 -4.19 -11.50
N ARG A 73 2.66 -3.90 -12.69
CA ARG A 73 3.78 -4.66 -13.26
C ARG A 73 5.11 -4.22 -12.67
N THR A 74 5.25 -2.93 -12.39
CA THR A 74 6.52 -2.34 -11.94
C THR A 74 6.38 -1.50 -10.68
N VAL A 75 7.50 -1.25 -10.00
CA VAL A 75 7.58 -0.38 -8.82
C VAL A 75 7.21 1.08 -9.16
N PRO A 76 7.72 1.69 -10.25
CA PRO A 76 7.32 3.05 -10.61
C PRO A 76 5.81 3.20 -10.88
N GLU A 77 5.17 2.17 -11.45
CA GLU A 77 3.71 2.16 -11.59
C GLU A 77 3.00 2.15 -10.24
N MET A 78 3.46 1.33 -9.28
CA MET A 78 2.90 1.30 -7.93
C MET A 78 3.03 2.65 -7.23
N GLU A 79 4.19 3.30 -7.33
CA GLU A 79 4.42 4.62 -6.73
C GLU A 79 3.49 5.68 -7.32
N LYS A 80 3.24 5.66 -8.64
CA LYS A 80 2.25 6.54 -9.27
C LYS A 80 0.84 6.30 -8.73
N VAL A 81 0.43 5.04 -8.56
CA VAL A 81 -0.88 4.70 -7.98
C VAL A 81 -1.03 5.23 -6.57
N LEU A 82 0.01 5.07 -5.73
CA LEU A 82 0.00 5.58 -4.35
C LEU A 82 -0.01 7.12 -4.31
N ALA A 83 0.70 7.79 -5.22
CA ALA A 83 0.64 9.24 -5.34
C ALA A 83 -0.76 9.73 -5.73
N GLU A 84 -1.39 9.11 -6.73
CA GLU A 84 -2.77 9.43 -7.14
C GLU A 84 -3.76 9.17 -6.00
N LEU A 85 -3.59 8.08 -5.24
CA LEU A 85 -4.42 7.78 -4.07
C LEU A 85 -4.27 8.84 -2.97
N ARG A 86 -3.05 9.36 -2.75
CA ARG A 86 -2.79 10.41 -1.78
C ARG A 86 -3.52 11.70 -2.15
N GLU A 87 -3.48 12.10 -3.42
CA GLU A 87 -4.24 13.26 -3.92
C GLU A 87 -5.75 13.04 -3.77
N LEU A 88 -6.25 11.84 -4.07
CA LEU A 88 -7.65 11.49 -3.87
C LEU A 88 -8.07 11.60 -2.39
N MET A 89 -7.23 11.13 -1.46
CA MET A 89 -7.50 11.26 -0.03
C MET A 89 -7.48 12.70 0.45
N ALA A 90 -6.53 13.51 -0.04
CA ALA A 90 -6.49 14.94 0.27
C ALA A 90 -7.76 15.66 -0.24
N TYR A 91 -8.21 15.32 -1.45
CA TYR A 91 -9.45 15.82 -2.02
C TYR A 91 -10.66 15.42 -1.15
N ARG A 92 -10.78 14.14 -0.79
CA ARG A 92 -11.87 13.66 0.07
C ARG A 92 -11.89 14.40 1.41
N LYS A 93 -10.75 14.50 2.09
CA LYS A 93 -10.65 15.21 3.37
C LYS A 93 -11.08 16.69 3.28
N ARG A 94 -10.87 17.33 2.13
CA ARG A 94 -11.25 18.74 1.92
C ARG A 94 -12.75 18.93 1.68
N TYR A 95 -13.42 17.95 1.06
CA TYR A 95 -14.80 18.08 0.59
C TYR A 95 -15.80 17.11 1.24
N MET A 96 -15.36 16.27 2.18
CA MET A 96 -16.21 15.38 2.98
C MET A 96 -16.26 15.82 4.43
N ASP A 97 -17.48 15.90 4.98
CA ASP A 97 -17.70 16.11 6.42
C ASP A 97 -17.35 14.86 7.25
N THR A 98 -17.54 13.67 6.67
CA THR A 98 -17.23 12.37 7.28
C THR A 98 -16.29 11.58 6.38
N ASP A 99 -14.99 11.78 6.54
CA ASP A 99 -13.97 10.96 5.86
C ASP A 99 -13.54 9.81 6.76
N VAL A 100 -13.55 8.59 6.21
CA VAL A 100 -13.07 7.40 6.92
C VAL A 100 -11.58 7.27 6.66
N PRO A 101 -10.74 7.18 7.71
CA PRO A 101 -9.31 7.04 7.55
C PRO A 101 -8.99 5.72 6.81
N ILE A 102 -8.16 5.80 5.78
CA ILE A 102 -7.68 4.62 5.06
C ILE A 102 -6.21 4.35 5.38
N LEU A 103 -5.83 3.09 5.39
CA LEU A 103 -4.44 2.66 5.35
C LEU A 103 -4.18 2.05 3.97
N ALA A 104 -3.24 2.64 3.24
CA ALA A 104 -2.77 2.14 1.96
C ALA A 104 -1.25 2.13 1.95
N LEU A 105 -0.65 1.06 1.46
CA LEU A 105 0.80 0.90 1.46
C LEU A 105 1.29 0.15 0.23
N GLY A 106 2.48 0.50 -0.23
CA GLY A 106 3.19 -0.22 -1.29
C GLY A 106 3.90 -1.44 -0.75
N LEU A 107 3.66 -2.60 -1.36
CA LEU A 107 4.38 -3.84 -1.05
C LEU A 107 5.51 -4.07 -2.05
N SER A 108 6.70 -4.36 -1.55
CA SER A 108 7.84 -4.67 -2.41
C SER A 108 8.81 -5.68 -1.78
N SER A 109 9.88 -6.00 -2.49
CA SER A 109 10.91 -6.93 -2.02
C SER A 109 11.75 -6.34 -0.90
N ARG A 110 12.53 -7.18 -0.20
CA ARG A 110 13.49 -6.73 0.82
C ARG A 110 14.47 -5.71 0.27
N LYS A 111 14.93 -5.87 -0.97
CA LYS A 111 15.86 -4.93 -1.64
C LYS A 111 15.32 -3.49 -1.65
N ASN A 112 14.00 -3.31 -1.78
CA ASN A 112 13.41 -1.97 -1.87
C ASN A 112 12.96 -1.41 -0.50
N LEU A 113 12.94 -2.22 0.56
CA LEU A 113 12.45 -1.83 1.89
C LEU A 113 13.49 -1.99 3.01
N CYS A 114 14.66 -2.55 2.71
CA CYS A 114 15.73 -2.72 3.69
C CYS A 114 16.31 -1.36 4.11
N VAL A 115 16.58 -1.24 5.41
CA VAL A 115 17.21 -0.07 6.03
C VAL A 115 18.43 -0.45 6.88
N HIS A 116 18.77 -1.74 6.95
CA HIS A 116 19.96 -2.20 7.65
C HIS A 116 21.21 -1.83 6.84
N PRO A 117 22.17 -1.05 7.38
CA PRO A 117 23.27 -0.49 6.58
C PRO A 117 24.06 -1.53 5.78
N SER A 118 24.45 -2.64 6.40
CA SER A 118 25.26 -3.69 5.74
C SER A 118 24.49 -4.59 4.76
N VAL A 119 23.15 -4.51 4.74
CA VAL A 119 22.29 -5.34 3.91
C VAL A 119 21.63 -4.53 2.81
N ALA A 120 21.32 -3.25 3.06
CA ALA A 120 20.69 -2.37 2.07
C ALA A 120 21.62 -2.03 0.90
N ASP A 121 22.93 -2.00 1.15
CA ASP A 121 23.97 -1.69 0.15
C ASP A 121 24.33 -2.88 -0.76
N GLU A 122 23.69 -4.03 -0.55
CA GLU A 122 23.90 -5.23 -1.36
C GLU A 122 23.45 -5.07 -2.82
N GLY A 123 24.28 -5.56 -3.73
CA GLY A 123 24.09 -5.35 -5.18
C GLY A 123 22.91 -6.13 -5.78
N SER A 124 22.63 -7.34 -5.30
CA SER A 124 21.60 -8.21 -5.87
C SER A 124 20.45 -8.47 -4.90
N ARG A 125 19.31 -8.90 -5.44
CA ARG A 125 18.16 -9.27 -4.60
C ARG A 125 18.49 -10.50 -3.74
N GLU A 126 19.21 -11.44 -4.34
CA GLU A 126 19.61 -12.70 -3.74
C GLU A 126 20.55 -12.46 -2.56
N SER A 127 21.49 -11.52 -2.68
CA SER A 127 22.42 -11.21 -1.60
C SER A 127 21.74 -10.47 -0.44
N VAL A 128 20.82 -9.53 -0.74
CA VAL A 128 19.93 -8.92 0.29
C VAL A 128 19.14 -10.00 1.03
N ASP A 129 18.49 -10.91 0.31
CA ASP A 129 17.66 -11.95 0.91
C ASP A 129 18.50 -12.92 1.76
N ALA A 130 19.69 -13.31 1.29
CA ALA A 130 20.61 -14.19 2.01
C ALA A 130 21.13 -13.54 3.31
N LYS A 131 21.64 -12.30 3.24
CA LYS A 131 22.13 -11.58 4.42
C LYS A 131 21.03 -11.27 5.41
N CYS A 132 19.84 -10.85 4.95
CA CYS A 132 18.70 -10.65 5.83
C CYS A 132 18.35 -11.94 6.58
N ARG A 133 18.37 -13.09 5.90
CA ARG A 133 18.12 -14.40 6.52
C ARG A 133 19.19 -14.77 7.55
N GLN A 134 20.45 -14.42 7.31
CA GLN A 134 21.55 -14.63 8.28
C GLN A 134 21.37 -13.84 9.58
N LEU A 135 20.59 -12.75 9.58
CA LEU A 135 20.37 -11.89 10.75
C LEU A 135 19.00 -12.08 11.42
N THR A 136 18.04 -12.73 10.75
CA THR A 136 16.62 -12.76 11.19
C THR A 136 16.04 -14.17 11.32
N ALA A 137 16.73 -15.19 10.84
CA ALA A 137 16.23 -16.56 10.92
C ALA A 137 16.09 -17.04 12.36
N SER A 138 15.05 -17.85 12.64
CA SER A 138 14.75 -18.35 13.99
C SER A 138 15.94 -19.08 14.62
N TRP A 139 16.62 -19.96 13.88
CA TRP A 139 17.79 -20.69 14.39
C TRP A 139 19.00 -19.79 14.67
N VAL A 140 19.10 -18.62 14.02
CA VAL A 140 20.15 -17.64 14.33
C VAL A 140 19.81 -16.94 15.63
N ARG A 141 18.55 -16.51 15.78
CA ARG A 141 18.05 -15.84 16.99
C ARG A 141 18.15 -16.74 18.21
N GLU A 142 17.76 -18.01 18.09
CA GLU A 142 17.89 -19.01 19.17
C GLU A 142 19.35 -19.20 19.60
N ARG A 143 20.28 -19.26 18.65
CA ARG A 143 21.72 -19.35 18.96
C ARG A 143 22.24 -18.09 19.63
N ALA A 144 21.78 -16.90 19.21
CA ALA A 144 22.20 -15.63 19.80
C ALA A 144 21.82 -15.50 21.29
N VAL A 145 20.78 -16.21 21.74
CA VAL A 145 20.44 -16.31 23.18
C VAL A 145 21.52 -17.04 23.98
N SER A 146 22.13 -18.07 23.39
CA SER A 146 23.20 -18.85 24.02
C SER A 146 24.60 -18.26 23.82
N ASP A 147 24.81 -17.55 22.71
CA ASP A 147 26.08 -16.96 22.29
C ASP A 147 25.85 -15.49 21.94
N GLY A 148 26.13 -14.60 22.90
CA GLY A 148 25.91 -13.16 22.78
C GLY A 148 26.82 -12.45 21.76
N ASN A 149 27.71 -13.18 21.08
CA ASN A 149 28.57 -12.63 20.02
C ASN A 149 27.95 -12.71 18.62
N ILE A 150 26.72 -13.24 18.50
CA ILE A 150 26.00 -13.32 17.22
C ILE A 150 25.23 -12.02 16.97
N GLU A 151 25.57 -11.33 15.87
CA GLU A 151 24.87 -10.12 15.42
C GLU A 151 23.49 -10.46 14.85
N LEU A 152 22.47 -9.71 15.26
CA LEU A 152 21.10 -9.78 14.76
C LEU A 152 20.71 -8.45 14.11
N CYS A 153 19.60 -8.47 13.36
CA CYS A 153 19.08 -7.24 12.76
C CYS A 153 18.28 -6.44 13.79
N ASP A 154 18.85 -5.32 14.27
CA ASP A 154 18.21 -4.44 15.26
C ASP A 154 16.80 -3.98 14.85
N PHE A 155 16.59 -3.69 13.57
CA PHE A 155 15.27 -3.28 13.06
C PHE A 155 14.25 -4.41 13.12
N PHE A 156 14.67 -5.65 12.87
CA PHE A 156 13.78 -6.81 12.97
C PHE A 156 13.45 -7.11 14.43
N GLU A 157 14.46 -7.16 15.30
CA GLU A 157 14.26 -7.37 16.73
C GLU A 157 13.46 -6.22 17.38
N GLY A 158 13.63 -4.98 16.91
CA GLY A 158 12.82 -3.84 17.32
C GLY A 158 11.34 -4.02 16.96
N HIS A 159 11.05 -4.49 15.74
CA HIS A 159 9.69 -4.80 15.31
C HIS A 159 9.08 -5.98 16.10
N GLU A 160 9.84 -7.06 16.28
CA GLU A 160 9.41 -8.23 17.06
C GLU A 160 9.10 -7.88 18.51
N ARG A 161 9.93 -7.03 19.14
CA ARG A 161 9.69 -6.55 20.51
C ARG A 161 8.43 -5.69 20.63
N ALA A 162 8.14 -4.86 19.62
CA ALA A 162 6.92 -4.07 19.58
C ALA A 162 5.66 -4.93 19.36
N GLY A 163 5.78 -6.08 18.69
CA GLY A 163 4.70 -7.06 18.54
C GLY A 163 3.42 -6.42 17.99
N SER A 164 2.30 -6.55 18.72
CA SER A 164 1.00 -5.99 18.33
C SER A 164 0.95 -4.46 18.31
N GLU A 165 1.93 -3.77 18.90
CA GLU A 165 2.01 -2.31 18.90
C GLU A 165 2.67 -1.75 17.63
N ALA A 166 3.31 -2.60 16.82
CA ALA A 166 3.93 -2.22 15.55
C ALA A 166 2.87 -1.98 14.45
N LEU A 167 2.06 -0.94 14.63
CA LEU A 167 0.97 -0.59 13.70
C LEU A 167 1.33 0.66 12.89
N LEU A 168 1.02 0.59 11.59
CA LEU A 168 1.02 1.78 10.73
C LEU A 168 -0.26 2.58 10.99
N PRO A 169 -0.16 3.87 11.37
CA PRO A 169 -1.34 4.71 11.48
C PRO A 169 -1.98 4.91 10.08
N PRO A 170 -3.26 5.32 10.01
CA PRO A 170 -3.89 5.56 8.72
C PRO A 170 -3.14 6.59 7.88
N GLY A 171 -3.00 6.29 6.60
CA GLY A 171 -2.23 7.08 5.66
C GLY A 171 -1.94 6.32 4.38
N VAL A 172 -1.36 7.02 3.41
CA VAL A 172 -0.89 6.43 2.15
C VAL A 172 0.64 6.41 2.18
N TYR A 173 1.23 5.22 2.17
CA TYR A 173 2.66 4.99 2.35
C TYR A 173 3.33 4.46 1.07
N THR A 174 4.23 5.25 0.51
CA THR A 174 5.18 4.78 -0.51
C THR A 174 6.29 3.93 0.12
N LEU A 175 7.12 3.30 -0.72
CA LEU A 175 8.29 2.56 -0.23
C LEU A 175 9.26 3.48 0.53
N ALA A 176 9.44 4.71 0.08
CA ALA A 176 10.28 5.70 0.76
C ALA A 176 9.67 6.12 2.11
N ASP A 177 8.34 6.27 2.18
CA ASP A 177 7.64 6.61 3.43
C ASP A 177 7.79 5.47 4.45
N LEU A 178 7.63 4.22 4.03
CA LEU A 178 7.79 3.04 4.88
C LEU A 178 9.22 2.92 5.42
N ARG A 179 10.23 3.12 4.55
CA ARG A 179 11.64 3.14 4.97
C ARG A 179 11.89 4.21 6.02
N THR A 180 11.43 5.43 5.75
CA THR A 180 11.57 6.56 6.67
C THR A 180 10.89 6.30 8.01
N PHE A 181 9.66 5.77 7.99
CA PHE A 181 8.90 5.45 9.19
C PHE A 181 9.60 4.37 10.02
N GLY A 182 9.96 3.23 9.40
CA GLY A 182 10.63 2.14 10.08
C GLY A 182 11.99 2.53 10.63
N SER A 183 12.79 3.30 9.88
CA SER A 183 14.07 3.83 10.40
C SER A 183 13.89 4.73 11.62
N LYS A 184 12.86 5.58 11.66
CA LYS A 184 12.58 6.44 12.81
C LYS A 184 12.10 5.68 14.04
N GLN A 185 11.28 4.65 13.84
CA GLN A 185 10.75 3.83 14.94
C GLN A 185 11.71 2.71 15.39
N GLY A 186 12.76 2.43 14.62
CA GLY A 186 13.62 1.27 14.86
C GLY A 186 12.96 -0.06 14.48
N TRP A 187 12.03 -0.04 13.52
CA TRP A 187 11.29 -1.21 13.05
C TRP A 187 11.64 -1.55 11.61
N CYS A 188 11.69 -2.84 11.28
CA CYS A 188 11.95 -3.29 9.93
C CYS A 188 10.77 -2.94 9.00
N PRO A 189 10.95 -2.03 8.01
CA PRO A 189 9.86 -1.61 7.12
C PRO A 189 9.26 -2.77 6.33
N TYR A 190 10.07 -3.76 5.97
CA TYR A 190 9.63 -4.94 5.23
C TYR A 190 8.66 -5.81 6.02
N PHE A 191 8.93 -6.04 7.31
CA PHE A 191 8.04 -6.84 8.15
C PHE A 191 6.83 -6.03 8.61
N LEU A 192 7.01 -4.73 8.90
CA LEU A 192 5.93 -3.81 9.21
C LEU A 192 4.88 -3.74 8.09
N ALA A 193 5.31 -3.73 6.83
CA ALA A 193 4.39 -3.71 5.69
C ALA A 193 3.66 -5.03 5.46
N ARG A 194 4.15 -6.14 6.01
CA ARG A 194 3.58 -7.50 5.82
C ARG A 194 2.63 -7.93 6.94
N HIS A 195 2.66 -7.25 8.08
CA HIS A 195 1.80 -7.50 9.24
C HIS A 195 0.45 -6.79 9.07
#